data_AF-A0A350M6J1-F1
#
_entry.id   AF-A0A350M6J1-F1
#
_cell.length_a   1.000
_cell.length_b   1.000
_cell.length_c   1.000
_cell.angle_alpha   90.00
_cell.angle_beta   90.00
_cell.angle_gamma   90.00
#
_symmetry.space_group_name_H-M   'P 1'
#
loop_
_entity.id
_entity.type
_entity.pdbx_description
1 polymer ?
#
loop_
_entity_poly.entity_id
_entity_poly.type
_entity_poly.pdbx_seq_one_letter_code
_entity_poly.pdbx_strand_id
1 'polypeptide(L)'
;MFEQKIDIEKASSILKLISEKYQPDSEEYKMLELAGLALHYALEEKSNDKFHKWLESVNKGLSEKQKNHLRSMGINPESSELF
;
A
#
# COMPACT_ATOMS: atom_id res chain seq x y z
N MET A 1 0.35 -1.83 -26.38
CA MET A 1 0.36 -1.96 -24.91
C MET A 1 -0.24 -0.68 -24.39
N PHE A 2 -1.49 -0.69 -23.93
CA PHE A 2 -2.14 0.53 -23.43
C PHE A 2 -1.68 0.73 -21.99
N GLU A 3 -0.79 1.69 -21.75
CA GLU A 3 -0.56 2.22 -20.41
C GLU A 3 -1.86 2.89 -19.96
N GLN A 4 -2.67 2.20 -19.16
CA GLN A 4 -3.77 2.86 -18.45
C GLN A 4 -3.14 3.80 -17.44
N LYS A 5 -3.14 5.09 -17.77
CA LYS A 5 -2.81 6.14 -16.82
C LYS A 5 -3.91 6.13 -15.75
N ILE A 6 -3.58 5.64 -14.55
CA ILE A 6 -4.52 5.60 -13.44
C ILE A 6 -4.88 7.04 -13.10
N ASP A 7 -6.16 7.37 -13.22
CA ASP A 7 -6.71 8.64 -12.78
C ASP A 7 -6.88 8.58 -11.25
N ILE A 8 -5.92 9.18 -10.54
CA ILE A 8 -5.82 9.11 -9.08
C ILE A 8 -6.95 9.89 -8.38
N GLU A 9 -7.47 10.95 -9.00
CA GLU A 9 -8.63 11.69 -8.47
C GLU A 9 -9.88 10.79 -8.49
N LYS A 10 -10.05 10.08 -9.61
CA LYS A 10 -11.10 9.07 -9.75
C LYS A 10 -10.89 7.91 -8.78
N ALA A 11 -9.67 7.41 -8.61
CA ALA A 11 -9.36 6.31 -7.68
C ALA A 11 -9.62 6.70 -6.22
N SER A 12 -9.23 7.91 -5.81
CA SER A 12 -9.48 8.45 -4.46
C SER A 12 -10.98 8.62 -4.20
N SER A 13 -11.73 9.11 -5.20
CA SER A 13 -13.18 9.24 -5.12
C SER A 13 -13.88 7.88 -4.97
N ILE A 14 -13.40 6.86 -5.69
CA ILE A 14 -13.90 5.48 -5.58
C ILE A 14 -13.63 4.91 -4.19
N LEU A 15 -12.42 5.05 -3.66
CA LEU A 15 -12.08 4.55 -2.33
C LEU A 15 -12.93 5.19 -1.23
N LYS A 16 -13.20 6.49 -1.33
CA LYS A 16 -14.11 7.20 -0.42
C LYS A 16 -15.53 6.64 -0.48
N LEU A 17 -16.08 6.43 -1.68
CA LEU A 17 -17.41 5.86 -1.84
C LEU A 17 -17.52 4.42 -1.29
N ILE A 18 -16.43 3.66 -1.40
CA ILE A 18 -16.35 2.30 -0.84
C ILE A 18 -16.25 2.36 0.69
N SER A 19 -15.44 3.26 1.26
CA SER A 19 -15.26 3.35 2.71
C SER A 19 -16.54 3.75 3.44
N GLU A 20 -17.40 4.57 2.81
CA GLU A 20 -18.73 4.93 3.33
C GLU A 20 -19.68 3.71 3.54
N LYS A 21 -19.33 2.52 3.04
CA LYS A 21 -20.09 1.28 3.29
C LYS A 21 -19.69 0.54 4.55
N TYR A 22 -18.59 0.95 5.18
CA TYR A 22 -18.03 0.28 6.36
C TYR A 22 -18.18 1.16 7.61
N GLN A 23 -18.22 0.52 8.77
CA GLN A 23 -18.22 1.26 10.04
C GLN A 23 -16.86 1.95 10.23
N PRO A 24 -16.80 3.21 10.70
CA PRO A 24 -15.55 3.95 10.80
C PRO A 24 -14.44 3.29 11.65
N ASP A 25 -14.82 2.42 12.59
CA ASP A 25 -13.90 1.69 13.47
C ASP A 25 -13.49 0.30 12.93
N SER A 26 -14.13 -0.18 11.86
CA SER A 26 -13.82 -1.44 11.20
C SER A 26 -12.43 -1.46 10.58
N GLU A 27 -11.85 -2.65 10.44
CA GLU A 27 -10.55 -2.82 9.80
C GLU A 27 -10.60 -2.42 8.32
N GLU A 28 -11.70 -2.72 7.64
CA GLU A 28 -11.92 -2.39 6.24
C GLU A 28 -11.94 -0.88 6.00
N TYR A 29 -12.61 -0.12 6.87
CA TYR A 29 -12.62 1.34 6.78
C TYR A 29 -11.21 1.91 6.95
N LYS A 30 -10.46 1.44 7.96
CA LYS A 30 -9.08 1.88 8.23
C LYS A 30 -8.16 1.57 7.06
N MET A 31 -8.29 0.41 6.43
CA MET A 31 -7.50 0.04 5.25
C MET A 31 -7.79 0.95 4.06
N LEU A 32 -9.07 1.27 3.82
CA LEU A 32 -9.47 2.16 2.74
C LEU A 32 -9.04 3.62 2.98
N GLU A 33 -9.07 4.06 4.24
CA GLU A 33 -8.56 5.37 4.67
C GLU A 33 -7.04 5.47 4.43
N LEU A 34 -6.26 4.45 4.83
CA LEU A 34 -4.82 4.39 4.57
C LEU A 34 -4.49 4.39 3.07
N ALA A 35 -5.26 3.65 2.26
CA ALA A 35 -5.10 3.65 0.81
C ALA A 35 -5.39 5.03 0.19
N GLY A 36 -6.43 5.72 0.67
CA GLY A 36 -6.75 7.10 0.27
C GLY A 36 -5.65 8.10 0.63
N LEU A 37 -5.10 8.00 1.84
CA LEU A 37 -3.96 8.83 2.29
C LEU A 37 -2.71 8.59 1.45
N ALA A 38 -2.40 7.35 1.10
CA ALA A 38 -1.27 7.01 0.24
C ALA A 38 -1.41 7.62 -1.17
N LEU A 39 -2.61 7.56 -1.75
CA LEU A 39 -2.90 8.16 -3.06
C LEU A 39 -2.86 9.70 -3.01
N HIS A 40 -3.36 10.29 -1.94
CA HIS A 40 -3.29 11.73 -1.72
C HIS A 40 -1.84 12.21 -1.57
N TYR A 41 -1.02 11.47 -0.82
CA TYR A 41 0.41 11.77 -0.68
C TYR A 41 1.16 11.67 -2.01
N ALA A 42 0.80 10.70 -2.85
CA ALA A 42 1.32 10.59 -4.22
C ALA A 42 0.89 11.76 -5.14
N LEU A 43 -0.20 12.46 -4.82
CA LEU A 43 -0.78 13.57 -5.60
C LEU A 43 -0.25 14.95 -5.16
N GLU A 44 -0.25 15.24 -3.85
CA GLU A 44 0.11 16.56 -3.34
C GLU A 44 1.62 16.80 -3.29
N GLU A 45 2.39 15.77 -3.00
CA GLU A 45 3.83 15.88 -3.04
C GLU A 45 4.33 15.62 -4.48
N LYS A 46 4.92 16.65 -5.11
CA LYS A 46 5.93 16.50 -6.18
C LYS A 46 7.18 15.71 -5.71
N SER A 47 7.06 14.85 -4.71
CA SER A 47 8.11 14.04 -4.09
C SER A 47 8.08 12.65 -4.69
N ASN A 48 8.18 12.62 -6.02
CA ASN A 48 8.35 11.39 -6.77
C ASN A 48 9.51 10.58 -6.16
N ASP A 49 10.57 11.25 -5.70
CA ASP A 49 11.75 10.63 -5.12
C ASP A 49 11.52 9.96 -3.75
N LYS A 50 10.73 10.52 -2.83
CA LYS A 50 10.49 9.84 -1.53
C LYS A 50 9.53 8.67 -1.70
N PHE A 51 8.51 8.82 -2.53
CA PHE A 51 7.60 7.73 -2.86
C PHE A 51 8.31 6.62 -3.66
N HIS A 52 9.19 6.97 -4.61
CA HIS A 52 10.03 5.99 -5.31
C HIS A 52 11.02 5.32 -4.35
N LYS A 53 11.66 6.06 -3.43
CA LYS A 53 12.52 5.45 -2.39
C LYS A 53 11.76 4.54 -1.45
N TRP A 54 10.52 4.89 -1.12
CA TRP A 54 9.65 4.04 -0.31
C TRP A 54 9.24 2.78 -1.10
N LEU A 55 8.78 2.91 -2.35
CA LEU A 55 8.51 1.79 -3.25
C LEU A 55 9.74 0.91 -3.46
N GLU A 56 10.92 1.47 -3.66
CA GLU A 56 12.18 0.74 -3.72
C GLU A 56 12.52 0.06 -2.39
N SER A 57 12.17 0.66 -1.25
CA SER A 57 12.37 0.05 0.06
C SER A 57 11.40 -1.10 0.34
N VAL A 58 10.22 -1.08 -0.28
CA VAL A 58 9.21 -2.15 -0.22
C VAL A 58 9.52 -3.25 -1.25
N ASN A 59 10.05 -2.89 -2.44
CA ASN A 59 10.55 -3.82 -3.45
C ASN A 59 11.92 -4.43 -3.09
N LYS A 60 12.67 -3.82 -2.18
CA LYS A 60 13.80 -4.48 -1.52
C LYS A 60 13.19 -5.57 -0.66
N GLY A 61 13.30 -6.82 -1.12
CA GLY A 61 12.87 -7.99 -0.38
C GLY A 61 13.31 -7.93 1.08
N LEU A 62 12.56 -8.60 1.95
CA LEU A 62 12.70 -8.55 3.40
C LEU A 62 14.18 -8.59 3.85
N SER A 63 14.57 -7.66 4.72
CA SER A 63 15.89 -7.70 5.34
C SER A 63 16.07 -8.98 6.16
N GLU A 64 17.32 -9.44 6.38
CA GLU A 64 17.58 -10.64 7.19
C GLU A 64 16.96 -10.56 8.60
N LYS A 65 16.89 -9.35 9.19
CA LYS A 65 16.17 -9.15 10.46
C LYS A 65 14.67 -9.46 10.34
N GLN A 66 14.02 -8.98 9.29
CA GLN A 66 12.59 -9.23 9.05
C GLN A 66 12.34 -10.70 8.68
N LYS A 67 13.21 -11.31 7.87
CA LYS A 67 13.15 -12.75 7.56
C LYS A 67 13.27 -13.61 8.81
N ASN A 68 14.22 -13.29 9.69
CA ASN A 68 14.40 -14.03 10.95
C ASN A 68 13.21 -13.84 11.90
N HIS A 69 12.61 -12.66 11.91
CA HIS A 69 11.39 -12.43 12.69
C HIS A 69 10.21 -13.25 12.15
N LEU A 70 9.99 -13.28 10.83
CA LEU A 70 8.94 -14.12 10.22
C LEU A 70 9.16 -15.61 10.51
N ARG A 71 10.41 -16.10 10.40
CA ARG A 71 10.77 -17.46 10.79
C ARG A 71 10.46 -17.74 12.27
N SER A 72 10.69 -16.78 13.16
CA SER A 72 10.34 -16.92 14.58
C SER A 72 8.83 -17.02 14.84
N MET A 73 8.02 -16.53 13.91
CA MET A 73 6.56 -16.65 13.92
C MET A 73 6.06 -17.89 13.15
N GLY A 74 6.96 -18.75 12.66
CA GLY A 74 6.61 -19.93 11.86
C GLY A 74 6.19 -19.61 10.42
N ILE A 75 6.37 -18.37 9.97
CA ILE A 75 6.03 -17.92 8.63
C ILE A 75 7.27 -18.09 7.73
N ASN A 76 7.12 -18.73 6.57
CA ASN A 76 8.20 -18.86 5.60
C ASN A 76 8.33 -17.53 4.82
N PRO A 77 9.39 -16.73 5.02
CA PRO A 77 9.55 -15.44 4.34
C PRO A 77 9.86 -15.57 2.84
N GLU A 78 10.11 -16.79 2.35
CA GLU A 78 10.41 -17.09 0.95
C GLU A 78 9.19 -17.70 0.22
N SER A 79 8.01 -17.78 0.86
CA SER A 79 6.80 -18.21 0.15
C SER A 79 6.37 -17.12 -0.83
N SER A 80 6.03 -17.52 -2.06
CA SER A 80 5.53 -16.63 -3.11
C SER A 80 4.15 -16.04 -2.81
N GLU A 81 3.57 -16.35 -1.64
CA GLU A 81 2.27 -15.85 -1.19
C GLU A 81 2.39 -14.52 -0.41
N LEU A 82 3.61 -14.07 -0.11
CA LEU A 82 3.89 -12.84 0.63
C LEU A 82 4.12 -11.61 -0.27
N PHE A 83 4.12 -11.77 -1.61
CA PHE A 83 4.39 -10.73 -2.60
C PHE A 83 3.49 -10.84 -3.83
#